data_AF-A0A9D4QHY8-F1
#
_entry.id   AF-A0A9D4QHY8-F1
#
_cell.length_a   1.000
_cell.length_b   1.000
_cell.length_c   1.000
_cell.angle_alpha   90.00
_cell.angle_beta   90.00
_cell.angle_gamma   90.00
#
_symmetry.space_group_name_H-M   'P 1'
#
loop_
_entity.id
_entity.type
_entity.pdbx_description
1 polymer ?
#
loop_
_entity_poly.entity_id
_entity_poly.type
_entity_poly.pdbx_seq_one_letter_code
_entity_poly.pdbx_strand_id
1 'polypeptide(L)' 'MDGWMDGWMDGWMDGWMDGWMDGWMDGWMDGWMDGWMDGWMDGWMDGWMDGWMDGWVYGWVYGWVLGG' A
#
# COMPACT_ATOMS: atom_id res chain seq x y z
N MET A 1 -41.34 -23.60 18.83
CA MET A 1 -39.97 -23.87 19.34
C MET A 1 -38.94 -23.12 18.49
N ASP A 2 -39.36 -22.03 17.85
CA ASP A 2 -38.83 -21.67 16.53
C ASP A 2 -38.01 -20.38 16.62
N GLY A 3 -38.42 -19.44 17.48
CA GLY A 3 -37.70 -18.18 17.68
C GLY A 3 -36.32 -18.29 18.35
N TRP A 4 -35.96 -19.43 18.94
CA TRP A 4 -34.60 -19.65 19.48
C TRP A 4 -33.62 -20.12 18.40
N MET A 5 -34.10 -20.83 17.37
CA MET A 5 -33.29 -21.18 16.21
C MET A 5 -33.11 -19.96 15.30
N ASP A 6 -34.19 -19.18 15.10
CA ASP A 6 -34.13 -17.96 14.28
C ASP A 6 -33.15 -16.94 14.85
N GLY A 7 -33.23 -16.63 16.16
CA GLY A 7 -32.31 -15.67 16.78
C GLY A 7 -30.85 -16.14 16.84
N TRP A 8 -30.60 -17.45 16.84
CA TRP A 8 -29.24 -18.00 16.80
C TRP A 8 -28.67 -17.99 15.38
N MET A 9 -29.50 -18.25 14.36
CA MET A 9 -29.12 -18.11 12.95
C MET A 9 -28.82 -16.65 12.60
N ASP A 10 -29.70 -15.72 12.99
CA ASP A 10 -29.51 -14.29 12.69
C ASP A 10 -28.24 -13.75 13.36
N GLY A 11 -28.04 -14.01 14.66
CA GLY A 11 -26.87 -13.51 15.36
C GLY A 11 -25.54 -14.12 14.87
N TRP A 12 -25.55 -15.38 14.42
CA TRP A 12 -24.36 -16.00 13.85
C TRP A 12 -24.08 -15.50 12.43
N MET A 13 -25.12 -15.28 11.64
CA MET A 13 -25.03 -14.77 10.28
C MET A 13 -24.57 -13.31 10.26
N ASP A 14 -25.15 -12.46 11.12
CA ASP A 14 -24.73 -11.06 11.28
C ASP A 14 -23.29 -10.96 11.78
N GLY A 15 -22.95 -11.68 12.86
CA GLY A 15 -21.60 -11.61 13.43
C GLY A 15 -20.50 -12.15 12.51
N TRP A 16 -20.81 -13.18 11.71
CA TRP A 16 -19.88 -13.71 10.72
C TRP A 16 -19.78 -12.81 9.49
N MET A 17 -20.89 -12.25 9.03
CA MET A 17 -20.93 -11.37 7.87
C MET A 17 -20.25 -10.03 8.18
N ASP A 18 -20.52 -9.42 9.33
CA ASP A 18 -19.85 -8.18 9.78
C ASP A 18 -18.36 -8.42 10.01
N GLY A 19 -17.99 -9.46 10.77
CA GLY A 19 -16.58 -9.72 11.07
C GLY A 19 -15.74 -10.10 9.86
N TRP A 20 -16.33 -10.81 8.89
CA TRP A 20 -15.65 -11.16 7.64
C TRP A 20 -15.58 -9.96 6.68
N MET A 21 -16.65 -9.19 6.59
CA MET A 21 -16.72 -8.02 5.70
C MET A 21 -15.80 -6.91 6.21
N ASP A 22 -15.81 -6.59 7.50
CA ASP A 22 -14.91 -5.61 8.10
C ASP A 22 -13.45 -6.06 8.03
N GLY A 23 -13.15 -7.30 8.46
CA GLY A 23 -11.78 -7.79 8.46
C GLY A 23 -11.16 -7.95 7.06
N TRP A 24 -11.96 -8.32 6.06
CA TRP A 24 -11.50 -8.42 4.69
C TRP A 24 -11.40 -7.04 4.01
N MET A 25 -12.36 -6.16 4.27
CA MET A 25 -12.37 -4.82 3.69
C MET A 25 -11.25 -3.96 4.28
N ASP A 26 -11.06 -3.96 5.60
CA ASP A 26 -9.95 -3.25 6.25
C ASP A 26 -8.60 -3.84 5.84
N GLY A 27 -8.42 -5.16 5.94
CA GLY A 27 -7.13 -5.79 5.63
C GLY A 27 -6.72 -5.68 4.15
N TRP A 28 -7.69 -5.72 3.23
CA TRP A 28 -7.41 -5.54 1.80
C TRP A 28 -7.21 -4.07 1.44
N MET A 29 -8.02 -3.17 2.01
CA MET A 29 -7.94 -1.74 1.74
C MET A 29 -6.65 -1.15 2.33
N ASP A 30 -6.31 -1.45 3.58
CA ASP A 30 -5.06 -1.01 4.20
C ASP A 30 -3.85 -1.63 3.51
N GLY A 31 -3.83 -2.96 3.30
CA GLY A 31 -2.69 -3.63 2.70
C GLY A 31 -2.41 -3.23 1.25
N TRP A 32 -3.47 -2.96 0.47
CA TRP A 32 -3.33 -2.49 -0.90
C TRP A 32 -2.99 -1.00 -0.97
N MET A 33 -3.60 -0.17 -0.12
CA MET A 33 -3.38 1.26 -0.10
C MET A 33 -1.98 1.59 0.43
N ASP A 34 -1.54 0.98 1.53
CA ASP A 34 -0.19 1.15 2.07
C ASP A 34 0.85 0.59 1.10
N GLY A 35 0.70 -0.66 0.64
CA GLY A 35 1.68 -1.30 -0.23
C GLY A 35 1.84 -0.61 -1.59
N TRP A 36 0.75 -0.08 -2.16
CA TRP A 36 0.80 0.65 -3.42
C TRP A 36 1.31 2.08 -3.24
N MET A 37 0.88 2.77 -2.18
CA MET A 37 1.27 4.15 -1.92
C MET A 37 2.73 4.24 -1.50
N ASP A 38 3.20 3.37 -0.59
CA ASP A 38 4.61 3.30 -0.18
C ASP A 38 5.49 2.86 -1.35
N GLY A 39 5.14 1.76 -2.04
CA GLY A 39 5.96 1.23 -3.13
C GLY A 39 6.08 2.18 -4.33
N TRP A 40 5.01 2.91 -4.64
CA TRP A 40 5.03 3.91 -5.71
C TRP A 40 5.74 5.19 -5.30
N MET A 41 5.51 5.66 -4.08
CA MET A 41 6.10 6.90 -3.57
C MET A 41 7.61 6.73 -3.34
N ASP A 42 8.05 5.64 -2.71
CA ASP A 42 9.47 5.33 -2.52
C ASP A 42 10.16 5.09 -3.87
N GLY A 43 9.60 4.24 -4.73
CA GLY A 43 10.22 3.92 -6.02
C GLY A 43 10.32 5.13 -6.97
N TRP A 44 9.33 6.02 -6.95
CA TRP A 44 9.37 7.23 -7.76
C TRP A 44 10.30 8.29 -7.18
N MET A 45 10.28 8.46 -5.86
CA MET A 45 11.10 9.47 -5.18
C MET A 45 12.58 9.08 -5.21
N ASP A 46 12.92 7.81 -4.93
CA ASP A 46 14.28 7.30 -5.04
C ASP A 46 14.78 7.33 -6.49
N GLY A 47 13.99 6.82 -7.44
CA GLY A 47 14.40 6.81 -8.84
C GLY A 47 14.61 8.20 -9.45
N TRP A 48 13.78 9.17 -9.05
CA TRP A 48 13.94 10.56 -9.49
C TRP A 48 15.13 11.25 -8.81
N MET A 49 15.31 11.03 -7.51
CA MET A 49 16.38 11.63 -6.73
C MET A 49 17.75 11.06 -7.12
N ASP A 50 17.87 9.75 -7.30
CA ASP A 50 19.08 9.08 -7.80
C ASP A 50 19.37 9.49 -9.24
N GLY A 51 18.39 9.48 -10.14
CA GLY A 51 18.61 9.87 -11.53
C GLY A 51 19.04 11.34 -11.69
N TRP A 52 18.51 12.23 -10.84
CA TRP A 52 18.88 13.65 -10.85
C TRP A 52 20.24 13.87 -10.20
N MET A 53 20.53 13.20 -9.07
CA MET A 53 21.86 13.23 -8.44
C MET A 53 22.93 12.66 -9.36
N ASP A 54 22.72 11.49 -9.95
CA ASP A 54 23.68 10.89 -10.89
C ASP A 54 23.87 11.77 -12.12
N GLY A 55 22.78 12.28 -12.71
CA GLY A 55 22.88 13.17 -13.88
C GLY A 55 23.67 14.46 -13.59
N TRP A 56 23.46 15.08 -12.43
CA TRP A 56 24.20 16.25 -12.01
C TRP A 56 25.64 15.92 -11.61
N VAL A 57 25.84 14.92 -10.76
CA VAL A 57 27.17 14.57 -10.25
C VAL A 57 28.04 14.04 -11.39
N TYR A 58 27.56 13.11 -12.20
CA TYR A 58 28.33 12.64 -13.35
C TYR A 58 28.51 13.73 -14.40
N GLY A 59 27.45 14.48 -14.75
CA GLY A 59 27.55 15.52 -15.78
C GLY A 59 28.49 16.66 -15.40
N TRP A 60 28.46 17.08 -14.13
CA TRP A 60 29.29 18.16 -13.63
C TRP A 60 30.72 17.67 -13.34
N VAL A 61 30.89 16.54 -12.64
CA VAL A 61 32.24 16.02 -12.31
C VAL A 61 32.96 15.54 -13.56
N TYR A 62 32.34 14.74 -14.44
CA TYR A 62 33.03 14.31 -15.66
C TYR A 62 33.18 15.45 -16.67
N GLY A 63 32.19 16.34 -16.79
CA GLY A 63 32.23 17.44 -17.75
C GLY A 63 33.21 18.55 -17.40
N TRP A 64 33.35 18.90 -16.11
CA TRP A 64 34.23 19.99 -15.66
C TRP A 64 35.57 19.54 -15.09
N VAL A 65 35.62 18.40 -14.40
CA VAL A 65 36.83 17.98 -13.64
C VAL A 65 37.71 17.02 -14.44
N LEU A 66 37.12 16.15 -15.26
CA LEU A 66 37.85 15.15 -16.06
C LEU A 66 37.92 15.47 -17.56
N GLY A 67 36.99 16.27 -18.07
CA GLY A 67 36.87 16.60 -19.50
C GLY A 67 37.58 17.88 -19.94
N GLY A 68 38.19 18.63 -19.01
CA GLY A 68 39.10 19.76 -19.28
C GLY A 68 40.55 19.34 -19.13
#